data_AF-A0A7U9QW77-F1
#
_entry.id   AF-A0A7U9QW77-F1
#
_cell.length_a   1.000
_cell.length_b   1.000
_cell.length_c   1.000
_cell.angle_alpha   90.00
_cell.angle_beta   90.00
_cell.angle_gamma   90.00
#
_symmetry.space_group_name_H-M   'P 1'
#
loop_
_entity.id
_entity.type
_entity.pdbx_description
1 polymer ?
#
loop_
_entity_poly.entity_id
_entity_poly.type
_entity_poly.pdbx_seq_one_letter_code
_entity_poly.pdbx_strand_id
1 'polypeptide(L)'
;MIDRETIKAAKAVDINIIFEEFNWEKDRYGRIRCPHPNHNDSTPSCAFSESRNTCKCFGCGETFDTIDLYQCLCEKVNGRVVPFYKAVEEILKLEDIAKGSGGNAVINNSSSQACGYQFGGNKSSQASNGNNVTPYEMIVGNSRPLTGYELNYLHGRGIILYDSYIYDGEIHTAQNVDKALRTETDQNEINRLNEIKTKGRFYKGIAPILRANRIQIKHNYWEGVNSIIYLVDYEADDEDDLCLDQFYMDTERHMAIQKSFDGSHTKRALGASDFNFITKGMEHNKNNDIYICEGMEDALSCSMNGIKSISLNSIANLKSLIHYLSEEHALHCNERFVICFDHDGAGRKATEELKGFFEAYNQNPPKNQKYDYAALDYPQEFHDINDYWKSRVFG
;
A
#
# COMPACT_ATOMS: atom_id res chain seq x y z
N MET A 1 -19.61 -6.82 -5.34
CA MET A 1 -18.35 -7.58 -5.25
C MET A 1 -18.23 -8.37 -6.55
N ILE A 2 -17.21 -8.11 -7.37
CA ILE A 2 -17.02 -8.83 -8.63
C ILE A 2 -16.13 -10.03 -8.33
N ASP A 3 -16.59 -11.24 -8.61
CA ASP A 3 -15.84 -12.47 -8.33
C ASP A 3 -14.70 -12.69 -9.33
N ARG A 4 -13.78 -13.58 -8.96
CA ARG A 4 -12.57 -13.88 -9.75
C ARG A 4 -12.89 -14.44 -11.14
N GLU A 5 -13.97 -15.19 -11.29
CA GLU A 5 -14.37 -15.72 -12.60
C GLU A 5 -14.93 -14.60 -13.48
N THR A 6 -15.67 -13.65 -12.92
CA THR A 6 -16.12 -12.45 -13.64
C THR A 6 -14.94 -11.57 -14.09
N ILE A 7 -13.89 -11.42 -13.28
CA ILE A 7 -12.66 -10.70 -13.69
C ILE A 7 -11.93 -11.46 -14.79
N LYS A 8 -11.78 -12.78 -14.68
CA LYS A 8 -11.18 -13.61 -15.74
C LYS A 8 -11.98 -13.53 -17.03
N ALA A 9 -13.31 -13.53 -16.94
CA ALA A 9 -14.20 -13.36 -18.09
C ALA A 9 -13.92 -12.01 -18.76
N ALA A 10 -13.82 -10.92 -18.01
CA ALA A 10 -13.48 -9.62 -18.56
C ALA A 10 -12.08 -9.58 -19.20
N LYS A 11 -11.08 -10.26 -18.61
CA LYS A 11 -9.73 -10.42 -19.20
C LYS A 11 -9.72 -11.30 -20.46
N ALA A 12 -10.71 -12.19 -20.61
CA ALA A 12 -10.86 -13.07 -21.76
C ALA A 12 -11.67 -12.46 -22.92
N VAL A 13 -12.38 -11.34 -22.68
CA VAL A 13 -13.11 -10.60 -23.72
C VAL A 13 -12.16 -10.22 -24.84
N ASP A 14 -12.55 -10.45 -26.09
CA ASP A 14 -11.72 -10.08 -27.24
C ASP A 14 -11.38 -8.58 -27.20
N ILE A 15 -10.10 -8.26 -27.05
CA ILE A 15 -9.61 -6.89 -26.94
C ILE A 15 -9.92 -6.04 -28.18
N ASN A 16 -10.22 -6.67 -29.33
CA ASN A 16 -10.68 -5.95 -30.52
C ASN A 16 -12.01 -5.24 -30.29
N ILE A 17 -12.91 -5.77 -29.45
CA ILE A 17 -14.18 -5.12 -29.10
C ILE A 17 -13.91 -3.75 -28.45
N ILE A 18 -12.85 -3.67 -27.64
CA ILE A 18 -12.44 -2.42 -26.99
C ILE A 18 -11.85 -1.46 -28.01
N PHE A 19 -11.03 -1.93 -28.96
CA PHE A 19 -10.55 -1.07 -30.04
C PHE A 19 -11.68 -0.47 -30.86
N GLU A 20 -12.71 -1.26 -31.18
CA GLU A 20 -13.87 -0.81 -31.93
C GLU A 20 -14.66 0.26 -31.15
N GLU A 21 -14.93 0.05 -29.86
CA GLU A 21 -15.63 1.01 -29.01
C GLU A 21 -14.97 2.40 -29.00
N PHE A 22 -13.63 2.45 -28.93
CA PHE A 22 -12.88 3.71 -28.86
C PHE A 22 -12.39 4.21 -30.23
N ASN A 23 -12.78 3.57 -31.32
CA ASN A 23 -12.26 3.84 -32.67
C ASN A 23 -10.71 3.87 -32.71
N TRP A 24 -10.08 2.90 -32.03
CA TRP A 24 -8.63 2.82 -31.83
C TRP A 24 -7.98 1.96 -32.91
N GLU A 25 -7.63 2.61 -34.03
CA GLU A 25 -7.23 1.92 -35.25
C GLU A 25 -5.82 1.31 -35.21
N LYS A 26 -5.68 0.20 -35.93
CA LYS A 26 -4.40 -0.44 -36.27
C LYS A 26 -3.85 0.15 -37.56
N ASP A 27 -2.54 0.35 -37.63
CA ASP A 27 -1.86 0.71 -38.86
C ASP A 27 -1.75 -0.46 -39.84
N ARG A 28 -1.16 -0.21 -41.02
CA ARG A 28 -0.96 -1.22 -42.08
C ARG A 28 -0.09 -2.42 -41.66
N TYR A 29 0.59 -2.35 -40.52
CA TYR A 29 1.42 -3.40 -39.95
C TYR A 29 0.80 -4.02 -38.70
N GLY A 30 -0.45 -3.68 -38.36
CA GLY A 30 -1.13 -4.18 -37.17
C GLY A 30 -0.69 -3.53 -35.85
N ARG A 31 0.02 -2.41 -35.89
CA ARG A 31 0.43 -1.66 -34.69
C ARG A 31 -0.61 -0.63 -34.32
N ILE A 32 -0.78 -0.40 -33.02
CA ILE A 32 -1.67 0.61 -32.48
C ILE A 32 -0.88 1.74 -31.82
N ARG A 33 -1.53 2.90 -31.69
CA ARG A 33 -1.01 3.98 -30.84
C ARG A 33 -1.07 3.57 -29.37
N CYS A 34 -0.17 4.12 -28.57
CA CYS A 34 -0.09 3.80 -27.15
C CYS A 34 -1.41 4.19 -26.44
N PRO A 35 -2.05 3.25 -25.72
CA PRO A 35 -3.27 3.57 -24.96
C PRO A 35 -3.04 4.46 -23.74
N HIS A 36 -1.82 4.48 -23.18
CA HIS A 36 -1.54 5.19 -21.93
C HIS A 36 -1.80 6.71 -22.07
N PRO A 37 -2.57 7.34 -21.14
CA PRO A 37 -2.95 8.75 -21.22
C PRO A 37 -1.74 9.70 -21.30
N ASN A 38 -0.69 9.41 -20.52
CA ASN A 38 0.53 10.22 -20.45
C ASN A 38 1.56 9.97 -21.56
N HIS A 39 1.24 9.15 -22.58
CA HIS A 39 2.16 8.88 -23.69
C HIS A 39 1.47 9.15 -25.03
N ASN A 40 1.79 10.29 -25.66
CA ASN A 40 1.31 10.63 -26.99
C ASN A 40 2.35 10.26 -28.05
N ASP A 41 2.19 9.09 -28.67
CA ASP A 41 3.09 8.64 -29.72
C ASP A 41 2.68 9.21 -31.07
N SER A 42 3.62 9.85 -31.79
CA SER A 42 3.39 10.36 -33.15
C SER A 42 3.32 9.23 -34.18
N THR A 43 3.97 8.10 -33.90
CA THR A 43 3.96 6.87 -34.69
C THR A 43 3.50 5.68 -33.84
N PRO A 44 2.61 4.79 -34.32
CA PRO A 44 2.16 3.61 -33.59
C PRO A 44 3.30 2.81 -32.96
N SER A 45 3.35 2.82 -31.62
CA SER A 45 4.44 2.25 -30.82
C SER A 45 4.07 0.95 -30.12
N CYS A 46 2.81 0.52 -30.24
CA CYS A 46 2.27 -0.61 -29.49
C CYS A 46 1.96 -1.79 -30.40
N ALA A 47 2.45 -2.98 -30.03
CA ALA A 47 2.14 -4.22 -30.72
C ALA A 47 1.02 -4.96 -29.99
N PHE A 48 0.06 -5.43 -30.77
CA PHE A 48 -1.03 -6.26 -30.30
C PHE A 48 -0.68 -7.75 -30.47
N SER A 49 -0.94 -8.56 -29.44
CA SER A 49 -0.77 -10.02 -29.45
C SER A 49 -2.11 -10.72 -29.27
N GLU A 50 -2.68 -11.20 -30.37
CA GLU A 50 -3.97 -11.93 -30.38
C GLU A 50 -3.94 -13.17 -29.47
N SER A 51 -2.88 -13.98 -29.57
CA SER A 51 -2.71 -15.19 -28.75
C SER A 51 -2.67 -14.96 -27.24
N ARG A 52 -2.38 -13.73 -26.79
CA ARG A 52 -2.26 -13.36 -25.38
C ARG A 52 -3.31 -12.34 -24.96
N ASN A 53 -4.20 -11.93 -25.87
CA ASN A 53 -5.21 -10.90 -25.66
C ASN A 53 -4.69 -9.63 -24.97
N THR A 54 -3.50 -9.19 -25.34
CA THR A 54 -2.77 -8.09 -24.68
C THR A 54 -2.06 -7.21 -25.69
N CYS A 55 -1.74 -5.98 -25.27
CA CYS A 55 -0.99 -5.01 -26.06
C CYS A 55 0.28 -4.57 -25.32
N LYS A 56 1.41 -4.45 -26.01
CA LYS A 56 2.65 -3.95 -25.40
C LYS A 56 3.17 -2.74 -26.15
N CYS A 57 3.35 -1.64 -25.43
CA CYS A 57 3.97 -0.43 -25.98
C CYS A 57 5.49 -0.47 -25.83
N PHE A 58 6.21 -0.41 -26.94
CA PHE A 58 7.68 -0.36 -26.92
C PHE A 58 8.23 1.05 -26.66
N GLY A 59 7.38 2.08 -26.66
CA GLY A 59 7.76 3.44 -26.29
C GLY A 59 7.80 3.66 -24.78
N CYS A 60 6.69 3.36 -24.09
CA CYS A 60 6.60 3.54 -22.63
C CYS A 60 6.92 2.27 -21.81
N GLY A 61 6.97 1.09 -22.44
CA GLY A 61 7.29 -0.19 -21.77
C GLY A 61 6.07 -0.93 -21.21
N GLU A 62 4.93 -0.26 -21.08
CA GLU A 62 3.70 -0.81 -20.48
C GLU A 62 3.08 -1.94 -21.32
N THR A 63 2.45 -2.88 -20.61
CA THR A 63 1.62 -3.94 -21.18
C THR A 63 0.20 -3.81 -20.67
N PHE A 64 -0.78 -3.92 -21.55
CA PHE A 64 -2.18 -3.70 -21.26
C PHE A 64 -2.96 -4.99 -21.51
N ASP A 65 -3.66 -5.49 -20.50
CA ASP A 65 -4.77 -6.42 -20.70
C ASP A 65 -6.06 -5.68 -21.09
N THR A 66 -7.17 -6.39 -21.23
CA THR A 66 -8.45 -5.79 -21.66
C THR A 66 -8.94 -4.71 -20.68
N ILE A 67 -8.71 -4.91 -19.38
CA ILE A 67 -9.17 -3.98 -18.34
C ILE A 67 -8.27 -2.75 -18.33
N ASP A 68 -6.96 -2.95 -18.34
CA ASP A 68 -5.98 -1.86 -18.41
C ASP A 68 -6.20 -1.00 -19.66
N LEU A 69 -6.43 -1.66 -20.81
CA LEU A 69 -6.69 -0.99 -22.08
C LEU A 69 -7.96 -0.14 -22.01
N TYR A 70 -9.06 -0.70 -21.52
CA TYR A 70 -10.33 0.01 -21.42
C TYR A 70 -10.21 1.26 -20.54
N GLN A 71 -9.57 1.14 -19.38
CA GLN A 71 -9.38 2.26 -18.46
C GLN A 71 -8.50 3.35 -19.09
N CYS A 72 -7.37 2.96 -19.70
CA CYS A 72 -6.47 3.89 -20.36
C CYS A 72 -7.16 4.65 -21.51
N LEU A 73 -7.95 3.96 -22.34
CA LEU A 73 -8.65 4.59 -23.45
C LEU A 73 -9.81 5.47 -23.00
N CYS A 74 -10.55 5.09 -21.95
CA CYS A 74 -11.58 5.97 -21.37
C CYS A 74 -11.00 7.31 -20.92
N GLU A 75 -9.85 7.27 -20.27
CA GLU A 75 -9.17 8.47 -19.79
C GLU A 75 -8.59 9.27 -20.96
N LYS A 76 -7.92 8.60 -21.90
CA LYS A 76 -7.24 9.25 -23.02
C LYS A 76 -8.18 9.83 -24.06
N VAL A 77 -9.24 9.11 -24.42
CA VAL A 77 -10.17 9.48 -25.48
C VAL A 77 -11.30 10.35 -24.95
N ASN A 78 -11.86 10.00 -23.78
CA ASN A 78 -13.06 10.65 -23.25
C ASN A 78 -12.79 11.49 -21.99
N GLY A 79 -11.56 11.53 -21.46
CA GLY A 79 -11.25 12.20 -20.19
C GLY A 79 -11.88 11.52 -18.98
N ARG A 80 -12.41 10.30 -19.14
CA ARG A 80 -13.18 9.58 -18.12
C ARG A 80 -12.28 8.62 -17.36
N VAL A 81 -12.02 8.92 -16.09
CA VAL A 81 -11.34 7.99 -15.18
C VAL A 81 -12.34 6.92 -14.75
N VAL A 82 -12.11 5.67 -15.15
CA VAL A 82 -13.00 4.54 -14.87
C VAL A 82 -12.40 3.66 -13.79
N PRO A 83 -13.09 3.44 -12.66
CA PRO A 83 -12.60 2.52 -11.64
C PRO A 83 -12.69 1.06 -12.12
N PHE A 84 -11.78 0.21 -11.65
CA PHE A 84 -11.61 -1.18 -12.11
C PHE A 84 -12.92 -1.98 -12.20
N TYR A 85 -13.74 -1.97 -11.15
CA TYR A 85 -15.00 -2.72 -11.13
C TYR A 85 -15.97 -2.28 -12.23
N LYS A 86 -16.00 -0.97 -12.51
CA LYS A 86 -16.85 -0.38 -13.55
C LYS A 86 -16.29 -0.69 -14.93
N ALA A 87 -14.97 -0.74 -15.09
CA ALA A 87 -14.34 -1.23 -16.30
C ALA A 87 -14.71 -2.70 -16.55
N VAL A 88 -14.65 -3.57 -15.55
CA VAL A 88 -15.09 -4.98 -15.67
C VAL A 88 -16.56 -5.07 -16.09
N GLU A 89 -17.46 -4.34 -15.43
CA GLU A 89 -18.89 -4.32 -15.79
C GLU A 89 -19.13 -3.79 -17.23
N GLU A 90 -18.43 -2.72 -17.63
CA GLU A 90 -18.62 -2.09 -18.93
C GLU A 90 -18.02 -2.94 -20.05
N ILE A 91 -16.86 -3.57 -19.85
CA ILE A 91 -16.24 -4.49 -20.81
C ILE A 91 -17.13 -5.71 -21.07
N LEU A 92 -17.69 -6.32 -20.02
CA LEU A 92 -18.62 -7.45 -20.18
C LEU A 92 -19.90 -7.02 -20.91
N LYS A 93 -20.41 -5.81 -20.65
CA LYS A 93 -21.53 -5.24 -21.42
C LYS A 93 -21.18 -5.02 -22.88
N LEU A 94 -19.96 -4.56 -23.20
CA LEU A 94 -19.51 -4.43 -24.58
C LEU A 94 -19.47 -5.79 -25.27
N GLU A 95 -18.99 -6.82 -24.58
CA GLU A 95 -19.00 -8.18 -25.08
C GLU A 95 -20.43 -8.71 -25.30
N ASP A 96 -21.34 -8.45 -24.36
CA ASP A 96 -22.75 -8.79 -24.47
C ASP A 96 -23.44 -8.04 -25.62
N ILE A 97 -23.07 -6.79 -25.89
CA ILE A 97 -23.59 -6.00 -27.03
C ILE A 97 -23.03 -6.52 -28.36
N ALA A 98 -21.73 -6.86 -28.40
CA ALA A 98 -21.09 -7.45 -29.57
C ALA A 98 -21.69 -8.83 -29.89
N LYS A 99 -21.97 -9.65 -28.87
CA LYS A 99 -22.68 -10.94 -28.97
C LYS A 99 -24.19 -10.77 -29.23
N GLY A 100 -24.78 -9.71 -28.68
CA GLY A 100 -26.20 -9.38 -28.64
C GLY A 100 -26.70 -8.52 -29.80
N SER A 101 -25.84 -8.19 -30.76
CA SER A 101 -26.24 -7.70 -32.10
C SER A 101 -27.01 -8.76 -32.93
N GLY A 102 -27.50 -9.83 -32.27
CA GLY A 102 -28.55 -10.75 -32.72
C GLY A 102 -29.85 -10.76 -31.87
N GLY A 103 -30.09 -9.86 -30.90
CA GLY A 103 -31.34 -9.87 -30.13
C GLY A 103 -31.58 -8.71 -29.16
N ASN A 104 -32.62 -7.90 -29.44
CA ASN A 104 -33.14 -6.80 -28.60
C ASN A 104 -33.73 -7.26 -27.25
N ALA A 105 -33.51 -6.49 -26.16
CA ALA A 105 -34.58 -6.01 -25.26
C ALA A 105 -34.11 -5.08 -24.11
N VAL A 106 -34.44 -3.79 -24.26
CA VAL A 106 -35.11 -2.86 -23.31
C VAL A 106 -34.73 -2.82 -21.81
N ILE A 107 -34.34 -1.59 -21.43
CA ILE A 107 -34.08 -0.96 -20.12
C ILE A 107 -35.31 -1.01 -19.17
N ASN A 108 -35.08 -1.07 -17.86
CA ASN A 108 -35.84 -0.25 -16.89
C ASN A 108 -35.04 0.08 -15.62
N ASN A 109 -34.89 1.39 -15.39
CA ASN A 109 -34.42 2.03 -14.16
C ASN A 109 -35.53 2.05 -13.10
N SER A 110 -35.19 2.01 -11.81
CA SER A 110 -35.87 2.76 -10.74
C SER A 110 -35.03 2.81 -9.45
N SER A 111 -35.16 3.95 -8.78
CA SER A 111 -34.33 4.60 -7.76
C SER A 111 -34.75 4.38 -6.30
N SER A 112 -33.91 4.88 -5.38
CA SER A 112 -34.16 5.23 -3.95
C SER A 112 -34.33 4.07 -2.96
N GLN A 113 -33.70 4.03 -1.78
CA GLN A 113 -33.97 4.90 -0.62
C GLN A 113 -32.94 4.68 0.51
N ALA A 114 -32.97 5.57 1.50
CA ALA A 114 -31.92 5.89 2.47
C ALA A 114 -31.89 5.05 3.77
N CYS A 115 -30.73 5.17 4.45
CA CYS A 115 -30.48 5.27 5.91
C CYS A 115 -30.73 4.06 6.83
N GLY A 116 -29.73 3.74 7.68
CA GLY A 116 -29.93 2.95 8.90
C GLY A 116 -28.65 2.39 9.52
N TYR A 117 -28.04 3.13 10.45
CA TYR A 117 -27.08 2.62 11.44
C TYR A 117 -27.79 1.68 12.41
N GLN A 118 -27.27 0.46 12.66
CA GLN A 118 -27.40 -0.22 13.96
C GLN A 118 -26.21 -1.18 14.22
N PHE A 119 -25.68 -1.07 15.44
CA PHE A 119 -24.68 -1.94 16.06
C PHE A 119 -25.35 -3.18 16.69
N GLY A 120 -24.67 -4.34 16.66
CA GLY A 120 -24.76 -5.34 17.72
C GLY A 120 -25.07 -6.79 17.30
N GLY A 121 -24.19 -7.72 17.71
CA GLY A 121 -24.60 -9.05 18.17
C GLY A 121 -24.13 -10.25 17.35
N ASN A 122 -23.18 -11.01 17.93
CA ASN A 122 -22.81 -12.37 17.56
C ASN A 122 -24.01 -13.29 17.26
N LYS A 123 -23.89 -14.16 16.24
CA LYS A 123 -24.25 -15.60 16.35
C LYS A 123 -23.82 -16.44 15.13
N SER A 124 -23.09 -17.50 15.46
CA SER A 124 -23.11 -18.85 14.88
C SER A 124 -23.02 -19.05 13.36
N SER A 125 -21.85 -19.55 12.97
CA SER A 125 -21.62 -20.67 12.05
C SER A 125 -22.86 -21.33 11.42
N GLN A 126 -23.08 -21.05 10.14
CA GLN A 126 -23.64 -22.00 9.19
C GLN A 126 -22.70 -22.07 8.00
N ALA A 127 -22.14 -23.26 7.79
CA ALA A 127 -21.36 -23.59 6.62
C ALA A 127 -22.28 -23.62 5.39
N SER A 128 -22.07 -22.67 4.48
CA SER A 128 -22.57 -22.72 3.11
C SER A 128 -21.37 -22.85 2.17
N ASN A 129 -21.39 -23.90 1.35
CA ASN A 129 -20.37 -24.26 0.38
C ASN A 129 -20.48 -23.33 -0.85
N GLY A 130 -20.02 -22.10 -0.71
CA GLY A 130 -19.77 -21.15 -1.81
C GLY A 130 -18.35 -20.62 -1.66
N ASN A 131 -17.63 -20.40 -2.77
CA ASN A 131 -16.27 -19.84 -2.75
C ASN A 131 -16.28 -18.43 -2.14
N ASN A 132 -16.18 -18.35 -0.81
CA ASN A 132 -16.09 -17.10 -0.05
C ASN A 132 -14.67 -16.58 -0.18
N VAL A 133 -14.43 -15.75 -1.20
CA VAL A 133 -13.22 -14.92 -1.24
C VAL A 133 -13.27 -13.99 -0.03
N THR A 134 -12.26 -14.09 0.84
CA THR A 134 -12.19 -13.30 2.06
C THR A 134 -11.98 -11.82 1.72
N PRO A 135 -12.42 -10.86 2.58
CA PRO A 135 -12.11 -9.45 2.39
C PRO A 135 -10.61 -9.17 2.18
N TYR A 136 -9.73 -9.98 2.79
CA TYR A 136 -8.30 -9.91 2.60
C TYR A 136 -7.87 -10.25 1.16
N GLU A 137 -8.31 -11.40 0.62
CA GLU A 137 -7.99 -11.83 -0.74
C GLU A 137 -8.44 -10.84 -1.80
N MET A 138 -9.61 -10.22 -1.58
CA MET A 138 -10.14 -9.22 -2.49
C MET A 138 -9.32 -7.93 -2.54
N ILE A 139 -8.83 -7.51 -1.40
CA ILE A 139 -8.04 -6.29 -1.25
C ILE A 139 -6.65 -6.51 -1.83
N VAL A 140 -6.04 -7.67 -1.59
CA VAL A 140 -4.79 -8.06 -2.27
C VAL A 140 -5.00 -8.10 -3.79
N GLY A 141 -6.12 -8.66 -4.27
CA GLY A 141 -6.47 -8.69 -5.68
C GLY A 141 -6.70 -7.31 -6.32
N ASN A 142 -7.11 -6.32 -5.52
CA ASN A 142 -7.29 -4.92 -5.94
C ASN A 142 -6.04 -4.06 -5.73
N SER A 143 -4.96 -4.64 -5.23
CA SER A 143 -3.72 -3.92 -4.95
C SER A 143 -2.82 -3.84 -6.18
N ARG A 144 -2.14 -2.71 -6.37
CA ARG A 144 -1.16 -2.51 -7.46
C ARG A 144 0.15 -1.92 -6.93
N PRO A 145 1.25 -1.96 -7.71
CA PRO A 145 2.47 -1.23 -7.43
C PRO A 145 2.23 0.24 -7.05
N LEU A 146 3.09 0.76 -6.18
CA LEU A 146 3.10 2.18 -5.84
C LEU A 146 3.46 3.01 -7.08
N THR A 147 2.73 4.10 -7.29
CA THR A 147 3.06 5.13 -8.27
C THR A 147 3.59 6.37 -7.56
N GLY A 148 3.94 7.40 -8.34
CA GLY A 148 4.34 8.70 -7.79
C GLY A 148 3.29 9.30 -6.84
N TYR A 149 2.00 9.00 -7.02
CA TYR A 149 0.94 9.50 -6.14
C TYR A 149 1.04 8.95 -4.72
N GLU A 150 1.17 7.62 -4.57
CA GLU A 150 1.28 6.99 -3.25
C GLU A 150 2.63 7.29 -2.59
N LEU A 151 3.70 7.41 -3.39
CA LEU A 151 5.00 7.84 -2.89
C LEU A 151 4.94 9.27 -2.34
N ASN A 152 4.26 10.21 -3.02
CA ASN A 152 4.09 11.57 -2.53
C ASN A 152 3.31 11.61 -1.20
N TYR A 153 2.32 10.73 -1.02
CA TYR A 153 1.65 10.60 0.27
C TYR A 153 2.63 10.18 1.39
N LEU A 154 3.40 9.10 1.18
CA LEU A 154 4.36 8.61 2.16
C LEU A 154 5.45 9.65 2.44
N HIS A 155 5.96 10.30 1.40
CA HIS A 155 6.88 11.43 1.49
C HIS A 155 6.30 12.55 2.36
N GLY A 156 5.06 12.97 2.11
CA GLY A 156 4.36 13.96 2.93
C GLY A 156 4.15 13.53 4.39
N ARG A 157 4.24 12.24 4.70
CA ARG A 157 4.26 11.69 6.07
C ARG A 157 5.67 11.58 6.66
N GLY A 158 6.72 11.91 5.91
CA GLY A 158 8.12 11.77 6.31
C GLY A 158 8.69 10.36 6.12
N ILE A 159 7.97 9.48 5.40
CA ILE A 159 8.35 8.09 5.17
C ILE A 159 9.00 7.98 3.79
N ILE A 160 10.29 7.66 3.77
CA ILE A 160 11.12 7.65 2.55
C ILE A 160 11.49 6.20 2.21
N LEU A 161 10.82 5.63 1.22
CA LEU A 161 11.05 4.23 0.85
C LEU A 161 12.36 4.00 0.11
N TYR A 162 12.74 4.94 -0.75
CA TYR A 162 13.92 4.85 -1.62
C TYR A 162 14.91 5.96 -1.30
N ASP A 163 16.19 5.73 -1.55
CA ASP A 163 17.23 6.74 -1.41
C ASP A 163 16.81 8.05 -2.06
N SER A 164 16.81 9.13 -1.28
CA SER A 164 16.22 10.40 -1.68
C SER A 164 17.00 11.59 -1.14
N TYR A 165 16.87 12.72 -1.83
CA TYR A 165 17.36 14.02 -1.42
C TYR A 165 16.18 14.90 -1.01
N ILE A 166 16.31 15.59 0.11
CA ILE A 166 15.36 16.63 0.51
C ILE A 166 15.98 17.98 0.17
N TYR A 167 15.29 18.75 -0.66
CA TYR A 167 15.74 20.04 -1.13
C TYR A 167 14.54 20.98 -1.25
N ASP A 168 14.64 22.18 -0.67
CA ASP A 168 13.55 23.17 -0.62
C ASP A 168 12.21 22.62 -0.11
N GLY A 169 12.26 21.72 0.88
CA GLY A 169 11.06 21.10 1.47
C GLY A 169 10.43 19.97 0.65
N GLU A 170 10.98 19.68 -0.53
CA GLU A 170 10.50 18.63 -1.44
C GLU A 170 11.41 17.40 -1.39
N ILE A 171 10.80 16.21 -1.56
CA ILE A 171 11.53 14.94 -1.57
C ILE A 171 11.75 14.48 -3.01
N HIS A 172 13.00 14.25 -3.38
CA HIS A 172 13.42 13.83 -4.70
C HIS A 172 14.12 12.47 -4.63
N THR A 173 13.54 11.42 -5.21
CA THR A 173 14.21 10.11 -5.24
C THR A 173 15.49 10.20 -6.07
N ALA A 174 16.58 9.61 -5.56
CA ALA A 174 17.89 9.65 -6.20
C ALA A 174 17.84 9.06 -7.62
N GLN A 175 17.08 7.98 -7.80
CA GLN A 175 16.86 7.36 -9.11
C GLN A 175 16.19 8.31 -10.10
N ASN A 176 15.18 9.09 -9.68
CA ASN A 176 14.50 10.04 -10.57
C ASN A 176 15.41 11.23 -10.91
N VAL A 177 16.17 11.74 -9.94
CA VAL A 177 17.16 12.80 -10.19
C VAL A 177 18.22 12.33 -11.19
N ASP A 178 18.78 11.13 -11.00
CA ASP A 178 19.77 10.56 -11.91
C ASP A 178 19.20 10.27 -13.30
N LYS A 179 17.94 9.83 -13.38
CA LYS A 179 17.26 9.61 -14.67
C LYS A 179 17.03 10.93 -15.40
N ALA A 180 16.56 11.96 -14.70
CA ALA A 180 16.32 13.28 -15.28
C ALA A 180 17.63 13.90 -15.79
N LEU A 181 18.71 13.84 -15.02
CA LEU A 181 20.03 14.35 -15.41
C LEU A 181 20.58 13.72 -16.70
N ARG A 182 20.21 12.47 -17.01
CA ARG A 182 20.67 11.79 -18.24
C ARG A 182 19.94 12.23 -19.50
N THR A 183 18.71 12.71 -19.36
CA THR A 183 17.84 13.04 -20.50
C THR A 183 17.56 14.53 -20.66
N GLU A 184 17.80 15.32 -19.61
CA GLU A 184 17.56 16.76 -19.63
C GLU A 184 18.56 17.50 -20.52
N THR A 185 18.07 18.51 -21.23
CA THR A 185 18.85 19.34 -22.15
C THR A 185 18.80 20.82 -21.79
N ASP A 186 17.81 21.26 -21.01
CA ASP A 186 17.78 22.62 -20.46
C ASP A 186 18.84 22.78 -19.36
N GLN A 187 19.79 23.69 -19.58
CA GLN A 187 20.87 23.97 -18.65
C GLN A 187 20.37 24.45 -17.29
N ASN A 188 19.23 25.15 -17.23
CA ASN A 188 18.65 25.61 -15.98
C ASN A 188 18.16 24.43 -15.13
N GLU A 189 17.46 23.47 -15.74
CA GLU A 189 16.98 22.28 -15.03
C GLU A 189 18.13 21.33 -14.67
N ILE A 190 19.15 21.19 -15.53
CA ILE A 190 20.39 20.45 -15.19
C ILE A 190 21.06 21.07 -13.96
N ASN A 191 21.16 22.40 -13.90
CA ASN A 191 21.74 23.09 -12.74
C ASN A 191 20.90 22.81 -11.49
N ARG A 192 19.56 22.92 -11.57
CA ARG A 192 18.64 22.62 -10.47
C ARG A 192 18.78 21.17 -9.97
N LEU A 193 18.81 20.19 -10.86
CA LEU A 193 18.97 18.77 -10.50
C LEU A 193 20.33 18.50 -9.83
N ASN A 194 21.40 19.15 -10.30
CA ASN A 194 22.71 19.07 -9.64
C ASN A 194 22.70 19.75 -8.26
N GLU A 195 21.97 20.85 -8.09
CA GLU A 195 21.80 21.47 -6.77
C GLU A 195 21.07 20.54 -5.79
N ILE A 196 19.97 19.88 -6.21
CA ILE A 196 19.28 18.88 -5.40
C ILE A 196 20.27 17.81 -4.91
N LYS A 197 21.14 17.34 -5.80
CA LYS A 197 22.08 16.25 -5.50
C LYS A 197 23.25 16.66 -4.61
N THR A 198 23.69 17.92 -4.71
CA THR A 198 24.89 18.43 -4.00
C THR A 198 24.55 19.17 -2.70
N LYS A 199 23.41 19.85 -2.66
CA LYS A 199 22.95 20.67 -1.52
C LYS A 199 21.80 20.01 -0.76
N GLY A 200 21.06 19.09 -1.38
CA GLY A 200 19.97 18.38 -0.72
C GLY A 200 20.45 17.46 0.38
N ARG A 201 19.67 17.35 1.46
CA ARG A 201 19.95 16.44 2.56
C ARG A 201 19.61 15.02 2.13
N PHE A 202 20.61 14.14 2.13
CA PHE A 202 20.42 12.75 1.75
C PHE A 202 19.76 11.92 2.86
N TYR A 203 18.78 11.10 2.48
CA TYR A 203 18.15 10.09 3.32
C TYR A 203 18.23 8.74 2.64
N LYS A 204 18.68 7.74 3.41
CA LYS A 204 18.67 6.35 2.98
C LYS A 204 17.23 5.81 3.04
N GLY A 205 16.79 5.15 1.98
CA GLY A 205 15.45 4.55 1.92
C GLY A 205 15.30 3.34 2.83
N ILE A 206 14.08 3.13 3.35
CA ILE A 206 13.77 1.99 4.24
C ILE A 206 13.28 0.74 3.50
N ALA A 207 13.19 0.73 2.17
CA ALA A 207 12.81 -0.44 1.39
C ALA A 207 13.57 -1.74 1.78
N PRO A 208 14.90 -1.72 2.04
CA PRO A 208 15.62 -2.90 2.52
C PRO A 208 15.15 -3.39 3.91
N ILE A 209 14.80 -2.45 4.81
CA ILE A 209 14.27 -2.78 6.15
C ILE A 209 12.88 -3.42 6.01
N LEU A 210 12.01 -2.85 5.16
CA LEU A 210 10.69 -3.41 4.88
C LEU A 210 10.82 -4.86 4.36
N ARG A 211 11.71 -5.09 3.38
CA ARG A 211 11.97 -6.43 2.84
C ARG A 211 12.48 -7.40 3.90
N ALA A 212 13.46 -6.99 4.71
CA ALA A 212 14.00 -7.83 5.78
C ALA A 212 12.94 -8.25 6.81
N ASN A 213 11.94 -7.39 7.04
CA ASN A 213 10.81 -7.65 7.93
C ASN A 213 9.57 -8.17 7.20
N ARG A 214 9.69 -8.58 5.91
CA ARG A 214 8.58 -9.15 5.11
C ARG A 214 7.36 -8.22 5.00
N ILE A 215 7.61 -6.91 4.96
CA ILE A 215 6.59 -5.87 4.81
C ILE A 215 6.59 -5.35 3.38
N GLN A 216 5.41 -5.31 2.76
CA GLN A 216 5.19 -4.74 1.45
C GLN A 216 4.15 -3.63 1.54
N ILE A 217 4.37 -2.53 0.81
CA ILE A 217 3.41 -1.42 0.73
C ILE A 217 2.88 -1.36 -0.71
N LYS A 218 1.56 -1.40 -0.86
CA LYS A 218 0.90 -1.29 -2.17
C LYS A 218 -0.14 -0.19 -2.16
N HIS A 219 -0.48 0.28 -3.35
CA HIS A 219 -1.75 0.98 -3.55
C HIS A 219 -2.88 -0.02 -3.39
N ASN A 220 -4.03 0.43 -2.90
CA ASN A 220 -5.25 -0.35 -2.90
C ASN A 220 -6.48 0.54 -3.13
N TYR A 221 -7.45 0.00 -3.88
CA TYR A 221 -8.79 0.58 -4.03
C TYR A 221 -9.87 -0.42 -3.59
N TRP A 222 -10.56 -0.09 -2.50
CA TRP A 222 -11.57 -0.97 -1.90
C TRP A 222 -12.77 -0.18 -1.40
N GLU A 223 -14.00 -0.63 -1.71
CA GLU A 223 -15.25 0.03 -1.29
C GLU A 223 -15.34 1.54 -1.60
N GLY A 224 -14.71 1.99 -2.70
CA GLY A 224 -14.71 3.42 -3.07
C GLY A 224 -13.58 4.24 -2.43
N VAL A 225 -12.71 3.60 -1.65
CA VAL A 225 -11.63 4.26 -0.91
C VAL A 225 -10.30 4.00 -1.60
N ASN A 226 -9.66 5.08 -2.06
CA ASN A 226 -8.26 5.05 -2.50
C ASN A 226 -7.34 5.08 -1.27
N SER A 227 -6.40 4.15 -1.21
CA SER A 227 -5.62 3.88 -0.01
C SER A 227 -4.25 3.30 -0.29
N ILE A 228 -3.38 3.33 0.73
CA ILE A 228 -2.26 2.40 0.82
C ILE A 228 -2.64 1.22 1.71
N ILE A 229 -2.00 0.09 1.43
CA ILE A 229 -2.05 -1.13 2.22
C ILE A 229 -0.65 -1.54 2.65
N TYR A 230 -0.50 -1.84 3.94
CA TYR A 230 0.69 -2.45 4.50
C TYR A 230 0.44 -3.95 4.66
N LEU A 231 1.07 -4.78 3.83
CA LEU A 231 1.03 -6.23 3.87
C LEU A 231 2.21 -6.74 4.70
N VAL A 232 1.97 -7.57 5.69
CA VAL A 232 3.01 -8.14 6.58
C VAL A 232 3.11 -9.65 6.36
N ASP A 233 4.30 -10.21 6.61
CA ASP A 233 4.65 -11.62 6.45
C ASP A 233 4.62 -12.14 5.00
N TYR A 234 4.91 -11.28 4.03
CA TYR A 234 5.07 -11.67 2.62
C TYR A 234 6.37 -12.48 2.35
N GLU A 235 6.32 -13.48 1.46
CA GLU A 235 7.52 -14.14 0.90
C GLU A 235 7.86 -13.53 -0.45
N ALA A 236 9.01 -12.85 -0.54
CA ALA A 236 9.54 -12.33 -1.80
C ALA A 236 10.50 -13.35 -2.41
N ASP A 237 10.24 -13.79 -3.64
CA ASP A 237 11.09 -14.74 -4.37
C ASP A 237 12.38 -14.13 -4.94
N ASP A 238 12.51 -12.79 -5.00
CA ASP A 238 13.68 -12.13 -5.60
C ASP A 238 14.17 -10.91 -4.80
N GLU A 239 15.50 -10.75 -4.76
CA GLU A 239 16.24 -9.71 -4.02
C GLU A 239 16.05 -8.29 -4.57
N ASP A 240 15.32 -8.07 -5.67
CA ASP A 240 15.28 -6.76 -6.33
C ASP A 240 13.89 -6.12 -6.46
N ASP A 241 12.80 -6.81 -6.14
CA ASP A 241 11.46 -6.27 -6.43
C ASP A 241 10.56 -6.13 -5.20
N LEU A 242 10.11 -4.89 -4.95
CA LEU A 242 8.93 -4.65 -4.12
C LEU A 242 7.63 -4.93 -4.92
N CYS A 243 7.73 -5.38 -6.17
CA CYS A 243 6.63 -5.70 -7.06
C CYS A 243 6.87 -7.02 -7.82
N LEU A 244 6.42 -8.17 -7.29
CA LEU A 244 6.30 -9.40 -8.09
C LEU A 244 4.99 -10.16 -7.85
N ASP A 245 4.61 -10.92 -8.90
CA ASP A 245 3.26 -11.26 -9.36
C ASP A 245 2.70 -12.63 -8.90
N GLN A 246 3.34 -13.31 -7.96
CA GLN A 246 2.84 -14.60 -7.44
C GLN A 246 2.88 -14.63 -5.91
N PHE A 247 1.72 -14.94 -5.32
CA PHE A 247 1.48 -14.94 -3.88
C PHE A 247 1.31 -16.38 -3.40
N TYR A 248 2.18 -16.82 -2.48
CA TYR A 248 2.07 -18.11 -1.82
C TYR A 248 1.18 -17.98 -0.57
N MET A 249 0.16 -18.83 -0.46
CA MET A 249 -0.97 -18.68 0.49
C MET A 249 -0.78 -19.34 1.87
N ASP A 250 0.43 -19.79 2.22
CA ASP A 250 0.62 -20.73 3.33
C ASP A 250 1.37 -20.16 4.56
N THR A 251 1.21 -18.88 4.89
CA THR A 251 1.73 -18.34 6.18
C THR A 251 0.66 -17.64 7.02
N GLU A 252 0.60 -18.00 8.31
CA GLU A 252 -0.56 -17.90 9.22
C GLU A 252 -0.94 -16.49 9.73
N ARG A 253 -0.42 -15.37 9.18
CA ARG A 253 -0.78 -14.01 9.65
C ARG A 253 -0.89 -13.01 8.51
N HIS A 254 -2.07 -12.95 7.92
CA HIS A 254 -2.41 -11.98 6.90
C HIS A 254 -2.99 -10.72 7.55
N MET A 255 -2.23 -9.63 7.56
CA MET A 255 -2.71 -8.33 8.05
C MET A 255 -2.49 -7.24 7.00
N ALA A 256 -3.54 -6.48 6.76
CA ALA A 256 -3.54 -5.32 5.89
C ALA A 256 -4.08 -4.10 6.64
N ILE A 257 -3.32 -3.00 6.63
CA ILE A 257 -3.77 -1.73 7.20
C ILE A 257 -4.12 -0.80 6.06
N GLN A 258 -5.41 -0.57 5.86
CA GLN A 258 -5.88 0.42 4.89
C GLN A 258 -5.79 1.80 5.53
N LYS A 259 -5.20 2.78 4.83
CA LYS A 259 -5.33 4.21 5.15
C LYS A 259 -5.91 4.96 3.98
N SER A 260 -7.05 5.61 4.18
CA SER A 260 -7.66 6.46 3.17
C SER A 260 -6.82 7.72 2.91
N PHE A 261 -6.74 8.11 1.63
CA PHE A 261 -6.16 9.41 1.23
C PHE A 261 -7.10 10.59 1.45
N ASP A 262 -8.37 10.34 1.80
CA ASP A 262 -9.26 11.37 2.26
C ASP A 262 -8.84 11.87 3.66
N GLY A 263 -9.27 13.09 4.03
CA GLY A 263 -8.93 13.69 5.32
C GLY A 263 -9.50 12.95 6.55
N SER A 264 -10.19 11.81 6.35
CA SER A 264 -10.68 10.98 7.45
C SER A 264 -9.64 9.96 7.94
N HIS A 265 -8.63 9.65 7.13
CA HIS A 265 -7.52 8.73 7.45
C HIS A 265 -7.96 7.44 8.17
N THR A 266 -9.08 6.86 7.74
CA THR A 266 -9.66 5.69 8.40
C THR A 266 -8.72 4.50 8.32
N LYS A 267 -8.41 3.92 9.48
CA LYS A 267 -7.58 2.71 9.63
C LYS A 267 -8.52 1.50 9.68
N ARG A 268 -8.32 0.52 8.79
CA ARG A 268 -9.00 -0.79 8.87
C ARG A 268 -7.95 -1.90 8.86
N ALA A 269 -7.90 -2.68 9.94
CA ALA A 269 -7.15 -3.94 9.96
C ALA A 269 -7.97 -5.01 9.23
N LEU A 270 -7.32 -5.74 8.34
CA LEU A 270 -7.94 -6.72 7.46
C LEU A 270 -7.19 -8.05 7.62
N GLY A 271 -7.91 -9.10 7.98
CA GLY A 271 -7.35 -10.41 8.34
C GLY A 271 -7.10 -10.56 9.84
N ALA A 272 -6.13 -11.38 10.24
CA ALA A 272 -5.78 -11.57 11.65
C ALA A 272 -5.05 -10.31 12.16
N SER A 273 -5.78 -9.44 12.87
CA SER A 273 -5.21 -8.25 13.51
C SER A 273 -4.28 -8.67 14.65
N ASP A 274 -2.99 -8.33 14.55
CA ASP A 274 -2.05 -8.50 15.64
C ASP A 274 -0.99 -7.37 15.59
N PHE A 275 0.03 -7.43 16.43
CA PHE A 275 1.19 -6.52 16.39
C PHE A 275 2.32 -7.08 15.51
N ASN A 276 3.22 -6.20 15.03
CA ASN A 276 4.37 -6.60 14.21
C ASN A 276 5.69 -6.08 14.77
N PHE A 277 6.73 -6.90 14.70
CA PHE A 277 8.10 -6.48 14.92
C PHE A 277 8.74 -5.94 13.64
N ILE A 278 9.42 -4.79 13.74
CA ILE A 278 10.26 -4.21 12.70
C ILE A 278 11.65 -4.04 13.30
N THR A 279 12.43 -5.12 13.28
CA THR A 279 13.71 -5.21 14.00
C THR A 279 14.87 -5.67 13.13
N LYS A 280 14.59 -6.25 11.96
CA LYS A 280 15.59 -6.72 11.00
C LYS A 280 16.09 -5.60 10.08
N GLY A 281 17.30 -5.74 9.54
CA GLY A 281 17.93 -4.75 8.67
C GLY A 281 18.55 -3.55 9.42
N MET A 282 18.63 -3.66 10.76
CA MET A 282 19.16 -2.63 11.67
C MET A 282 20.22 -3.21 12.63
N GLU A 283 20.82 -4.35 12.29
CA GLU A 283 21.72 -5.13 13.15
C GLU A 283 23.02 -4.39 13.51
N HIS A 284 23.43 -3.44 12.68
CA HIS A 284 24.60 -2.60 12.94
C HIS A 284 24.36 -1.51 13.98
N ASN A 285 23.11 -1.29 14.39
CA ASN A 285 22.79 -0.25 15.34
C ASN A 285 23.02 -0.75 16.78
N LYS A 286 23.82 -0.01 17.56
CA LYS A 286 24.16 -0.38 18.94
C LYS A 286 23.03 -0.10 19.94
N ASN A 287 21.92 0.48 19.49
CA ASN A 287 20.78 0.77 20.33
C ASN A 287 19.96 -0.51 20.58
N ASN A 288 19.80 -0.86 21.84
CA ASN A 288 18.99 -2.01 22.28
C ASN A 288 17.54 -1.62 22.59
N ASP A 289 17.14 -0.38 22.35
CA ASP A 289 15.77 0.05 22.50
C ASP A 289 14.87 -0.57 21.42
N ILE A 290 13.66 -0.98 21.81
CA ILE A 290 12.57 -1.34 20.91
C ILE A 290 11.38 -0.43 21.22
N TYR A 291 10.99 0.38 20.24
CA TYR A 291 9.91 1.36 20.37
C TYR A 291 8.55 0.70 20.09
N ILE A 292 7.64 0.72 21.05
CA ILE A 292 6.29 0.14 20.93
C ILE A 292 5.32 1.26 20.54
N CYS A 293 4.96 1.34 19.27
CA CYS A 293 4.14 2.42 18.75
C CYS A 293 2.74 1.95 18.35
N GLU A 294 1.81 2.90 18.29
CA GLU A 294 0.39 2.62 18.09
C GLU A 294 0.07 2.12 16.67
N GLY A 295 0.65 2.75 15.64
CA GLY A 295 0.42 2.43 14.24
C GLY A 295 1.67 2.08 13.43
N MET A 296 1.43 1.63 12.20
CA MET A 296 2.49 1.23 11.28
C MET A 296 3.36 2.43 10.86
N GLU A 297 2.76 3.58 10.55
CA GLU A 297 3.53 4.78 10.16
C GLU A 297 4.47 5.25 11.27
N ASP A 298 4.04 5.16 12.53
CA ASP A 298 4.86 5.44 13.71
C ASP A 298 6.09 4.53 13.76
N ALA A 299 5.87 3.23 13.56
CA ALA A 299 6.94 2.24 13.53
C ALA A 299 7.88 2.40 12.32
N LEU A 300 7.36 2.82 11.15
CA LEU A 300 8.16 3.13 9.96
C LEU A 300 9.00 4.41 10.15
N SER A 301 8.46 5.42 10.82
CA SER A 301 9.22 6.62 11.17
C SER A 301 10.37 6.33 12.15
N CYS A 302 10.20 5.33 13.03
CA CYS A 302 11.29 4.81 13.84
C CYS A 302 12.37 4.15 12.95
N SER A 303 11.96 3.36 11.95
CA SER A 303 12.89 2.72 11.00
C SER A 303 13.70 3.74 10.18
N MET A 304 13.08 4.85 9.79
CA MET A 304 13.78 5.99 9.13
C MET A 304 14.94 6.54 9.98
N ASN A 305 14.85 6.40 11.30
CA ASN A 305 15.84 6.86 12.27
C ASN A 305 16.73 5.71 12.80
N GLY A 306 16.65 4.53 12.17
CA GLY A 306 17.40 3.33 12.55
C GLY A 306 16.92 2.70 13.87
N ILE A 307 15.73 3.04 14.35
CA ILE A 307 15.19 2.57 15.63
C ILE A 307 14.34 1.32 15.38
N LYS A 308 14.65 0.24 16.10
CA LYS A 308 13.84 -0.98 16.14
C LYS A 308 12.47 -0.68 16.75
N SER A 309 11.41 -1.27 16.21
CA SER A 309 10.06 -0.96 16.69
C SER A 309 9.12 -2.16 16.67
N ILE A 310 8.02 -2.02 17.43
CA ILE A 310 6.82 -2.84 17.37
C ILE A 310 5.68 -1.93 16.97
N SER A 311 4.96 -2.28 15.91
CA SER A 311 3.69 -1.63 15.57
C SER A 311 2.55 -2.44 16.19
N LEU A 312 1.74 -1.83 17.05
CA LEU A 312 0.49 -2.46 17.49
C LEU A 312 -0.55 -2.53 16.37
N ASN A 313 -0.43 -1.69 15.34
CA ASN A 313 -1.40 -1.50 14.26
C ASN A 313 -2.80 -0.99 14.71
N SER A 314 -3.06 -1.01 16.01
CA SER A 314 -4.17 -0.42 16.75
C SER A 314 -3.94 -0.72 18.24
N ILE A 315 -4.27 0.21 19.13
CA ILE A 315 -4.28 -0.07 20.58
C ILE A 315 -5.15 -1.26 20.98
N ALA A 316 -6.11 -1.68 20.12
CA ALA A 316 -6.90 -2.88 20.34
C ALA A 316 -6.04 -4.16 20.48
N ASN A 317 -4.83 -4.16 19.91
CA ASN A 317 -3.89 -5.29 19.95
C ASN A 317 -2.95 -5.25 21.16
N LEU A 318 -3.07 -4.27 22.07
CA LEU A 318 -2.21 -4.18 23.25
C LEU A 318 -2.25 -5.46 24.10
N LYS A 319 -3.43 -6.05 24.27
CA LYS A 319 -3.58 -7.29 25.06
C LYS A 319 -2.87 -8.47 24.42
N SER A 320 -2.84 -8.54 23.08
CA SER A 320 -2.09 -9.56 22.35
C SER A 320 -0.60 -9.41 22.61
N LEU A 321 -0.07 -8.18 22.59
CA LEU A 321 1.32 -7.91 22.92
C LEU A 321 1.65 -8.29 24.37
N ILE A 322 0.80 -7.89 25.33
CA ILE A 322 0.97 -8.24 26.75
C ILE A 322 0.99 -9.76 26.91
N HIS A 323 0.08 -10.48 26.26
CA HIS A 323 0.05 -11.94 26.30
C HIS A 323 1.35 -12.53 25.74
N TYR A 324 1.81 -12.08 24.57
CA TYR A 324 3.07 -12.51 24.00
C TYR A 324 4.26 -12.28 24.95
N LEU A 325 4.41 -11.07 25.50
CA LEU A 325 5.47 -10.74 26.46
C LEU A 325 5.33 -11.55 27.77
N SER A 326 4.11 -11.97 28.12
CA SER A 326 3.86 -12.80 29.28
C SER A 326 4.19 -14.27 29.07
N GLU A 327 4.18 -14.80 27.85
CA GLU A 327 4.49 -16.22 27.57
C GLU A 327 5.97 -16.40 27.18
N GLU A 328 6.51 -15.50 26.37
CA GLU A 328 7.86 -15.58 25.79
C GLU A 328 8.95 -15.00 26.72
N HIS A 329 8.86 -15.35 28.01
CA HIS A 329 9.53 -14.76 29.18
C HIS A 329 11.04 -14.42 29.11
N ALA A 330 11.79 -14.81 28.09
CA ALA A 330 13.26 -14.73 28.08
C ALA A 330 13.89 -14.14 26.80
N LEU A 331 13.13 -13.88 25.74
CA LEU A 331 13.73 -13.52 24.44
C LEU A 331 14.26 -12.08 24.38
N HIS A 332 13.73 -11.18 25.20
CA HIS A 332 13.94 -9.72 25.06
C HIS A 332 14.55 -9.05 26.30
N CYS A 333 15.13 -9.81 27.24
CA CYS A 333 15.61 -9.26 28.53
C CYS A 333 16.86 -8.36 28.44
N ASN A 334 17.53 -8.31 27.28
CA ASN A 334 18.67 -7.41 27.02
C ASN A 334 18.24 -6.13 26.29
N GLU A 335 16.95 -5.97 26.02
CA GLU A 335 16.37 -4.87 25.27
C GLU A 335 15.51 -4.02 26.17
N ARG A 336 15.43 -2.73 25.85
CA ARG A 336 14.59 -1.78 26.59
C ARG A 336 13.37 -1.44 25.76
N PHE A 337 12.18 -1.68 26.30
CA PHE A 337 10.93 -1.33 25.64
C PHE A 337 10.57 0.13 25.87
N VAL A 338 10.45 0.92 24.81
CA VAL A 338 10.11 2.34 24.87
C VAL A 338 8.71 2.55 24.34
N ILE A 339 7.77 2.96 25.20
CA ILE A 339 6.35 3.11 24.84
C ILE A 339 6.14 4.46 24.13
N CYS A 340 5.65 4.44 22.89
CA CYS A 340 5.43 5.60 21.99
C CYS A 340 3.99 5.64 21.45
N PHE A 341 2.97 5.57 22.33
CA PHE A 341 1.57 5.73 21.92
C PHE A 341 1.15 7.19 21.82
N ASP A 342 0.06 7.43 21.09
CA ASP A 342 -0.43 8.76 20.78
C ASP A 342 -0.76 9.55 22.06
N HIS A 343 -0.60 10.87 22.01
CA HIS A 343 -0.92 11.77 23.11
C HIS A 343 -2.43 12.00 23.31
N ASP A 344 -3.28 11.09 22.84
CA ASP A 344 -4.72 11.17 23.01
C ASP A 344 -5.21 10.44 24.28
N GLY A 345 -6.53 10.43 24.49
CA GLY A 345 -7.12 9.75 25.66
C GLY A 345 -6.97 8.24 25.64
N ALA A 346 -6.86 7.62 24.47
CA ALA A 346 -6.76 6.18 24.29
C ALA A 346 -5.30 5.71 24.41
N GLY A 347 -4.36 6.39 23.75
CA GLY A 347 -2.92 6.15 23.83
C GLY A 347 -2.36 6.35 25.25
N ARG A 348 -2.81 7.37 25.99
CA ARG A 348 -2.45 7.52 27.42
C ARG A 348 -2.91 6.35 28.29
N LYS A 349 -4.13 5.85 28.07
CA LYS A 349 -4.65 4.69 28.83
C LYS A 349 -3.86 3.42 28.50
N ALA A 350 -3.59 3.20 27.21
CA ALA A 350 -2.75 2.09 26.75
C ALA A 350 -1.33 2.15 27.34
N THR A 351 -0.76 3.35 27.46
CA THR A 351 0.55 3.58 28.08
C THR A 351 0.55 3.16 29.54
N GLU A 352 -0.45 3.59 30.32
CA GLU A 352 -0.56 3.21 31.74
C GLU A 352 -0.85 1.71 31.91
N GLU A 353 -1.65 1.10 31.04
CA GLU A 353 -1.91 -0.36 31.06
C GLU A 353 -0.62 -1.16 30.82
N LEU A 354 0.18 -0.79 29.82
CA LEU A 354 1.44 -1.46 29.51
C LEU A 354 2.51 -1.24 30.58
N LYS A 355 2.60 -0.02 31.15
CA LYS A 355 3.45 0.25 32.31
C LYS A 355 3.07 -0.62 33.50
N GLY A 356 1.77 -0.70 33.82
CA GLY A 356 1.24 -1.53 34.89
C GLY A 356 1.59 -3.01 34.71
N PHE A 357 1.56 -3.52 33.48
CA PHE A 357 2.04 -4.87 33.16
C PHE A 357 3.53 -5.04 33.49
N PHE A 358 4.41 -4.15 33.01
CA PHE A 358 5.84 -4.25 33.28
C PHE A 358 6.17 -4.14 34.77
N GLU A 359 5.48 -3.25 35.50
CA GLU A 359 5.62 -3.10 36.95
C GLU A 359 5.23 -4.38 37.69
N ALA A 360 4.06 -4.94 37.38
CA ALA A 360 3.57 -6.18 37.98
C ALA A 360 4.48 -7.37 37.67
N TYR A 361 4.94 -7.50 36.41
CA TYR A 361 5.89 -8.53 36.01
C TYR A 361 7.21 -8.42 36.80
N ASN A 362 7.75 -7.21 36.90
CA ASN A 362 9.05 -6.95 37.54
C ASN A 362 9.04 -7.09 39.08
N GLN A 363 7.87 -7.19 39.71
CA GLN A 363 7.75 -7.51 41.14
C GLN A 363 8.11 -8.97 41.43
N ASN A 364 7.75 -9.91 40.53
CA ASN A 364 8.03 -11.34 40.68
C ASN A 364 8.49 -11.95 39.34
N PRO A 365 9.66 -11.55 38.84
CA PRO A 365 10.13 -11.95 37.51
C PRO A 365 10.44 -13.45 37.46
N PRO A 366 9.85 -14.20 36.51
CA PRO A 366 10.30 -15.55 36.18
C PRO A 366 11.80 -15.55 35.87
N LYS A 367 12.54 -16.53 36.40
CA LYS A 367 13.99 -16.69 36.15
C LYS A 367 14.86 -15.48 36.56
N ASN A 368 14.37 -14.59 37.42
CA ASN A 368 15.04 -13.35 37.85
C ASN A 368 15.37 -12.36 36.71
N GLN A 369 14.68 -12.45 35.57
CA GLN A 369 14.85 -11.55 34.45
C GLN A 369 13.75 -10.49 34.45
N LYS A 370 14.14 -9.21 34.53
CA LYS A 370 13.20 -8.08 34.51
C LYS A 370 13.17 -7.46 33.12
N TYR A 371 12.02 -6.93 32.74
CA TYR A 371 11.92 -6.04 31.60
C TYR A 371 12.49 -4.67 31.96
N ASP A 372 13.34 -4.13 31.09
CA ASP A 372 13.66 -2.70 31.10
C ASP A 372 12.66 -1.96 30.21
N TYR A 373 12.10 -0.87 30.69
CA TYR A 373 11.10 -0.10 29.96
C TYR A 373 11.11 1.38 30.31
N ALA A 374 10.64 2.21 29.37
CA ALA A 374 10.41 3.64 29.56
C ALA A 374 9.17 4.09 28.77
N ALA A 375 8.55 5.19 29.19
CA ALA A 375 7.61 5.92 28.35
C ALA A 375 8.36 7.04 27.62
N LEU A 376 8.14 7.18 26.31
CA LEU A 376 8.74 8.23 25.53
C LEU A 376 8.07 9.57 25.84
N ASP A 377 8.87 10.58 26.17
CA ASP A 377 8.40 11.94 26.40
C ASP A 377 8.86 12.82 25.21
N TYR A 378 8.00 12.93 24.20
CA TYR A 378 8.20 13.82 23.06
C TYR A 378 7.26 15.04 23.18
N PRO A 379 7.55 16.16 22.50
CA PRO A 379 6.81 17.40 22.71
C PRO A 379 5.30 17.23 22.48
N GLN A 380 4.50 17.78 23.40
CA GLN A 380 3.04 17.55 23.47
C GLN A 380 2.27 18.19 22.31
N GLU A 381 2.89 19.09 21.55
CA GLU A 381 2.32 19.66 20.33
C GLU A 381 2.18 18.63 19.19
N PHE A 382 2.90 17.52 19.26
CA PHE A 382 2.79 16.43 18.29
C PHE A 382 1.76 15.40 18.75
N HIS A 383 0.86 15.02 17.85
CA HIS A 383 -0.18 14.03 18.14
C HIS A 383 0.41 12.63 18.31
N ASP A 384 1.21 12.21 17.34
CA ASP A 384 1.88 10.92 17.27
C ASP A 384 3.40 11.10 17.05
N ILE A 385 4.16 10.02 17.19
CA ILE A 385 5.62 10.05 17.01
C ILE A 385 6.01 10.27 15.54
N ASN A 386 5.16 9.88 14.59
CA ASN A 386 5.41 10.13 13.18
C ASN A 386 5.38 11.63 12.86
N ASP A 387 4.44 12.40 13.42
CA ASP A 387 4.36 13.85 13.25
C ASP A 387 5.60 14.55 13.82
N TYR A 388 6.13 14.07 14.95
CA TYR A 388 7.40 14.55 15.50
C TYR A 388 8.57 14.29 14.54
N TRP A 389 8.71 13.07 14.01
CA TRP A 389 9.79 12.76 13.07
C TRP A 389 9.65 13.49 11.74
N LYS A 390 8.42 13.58 11.20
CA LYS A 390 8.10 14.37 10.00
C LYS A 390 8.55 15.82 10.15
N SER A 391 8.35 16.43 11.32
CA SER A 391 8.82 17.81 11.57
C SER A 391 10.34 17.95 11.46
N ARG A 392 11.12 16.90 11.75
CA ARG A 392 12.59 16.89 11.64
C ARG A 392 13.09 16.55 10.24
N VAL A 393 12.22 16.01 9.41
CA VAL A 393 12.47 15.74 7.99
C VAL A 393 12.33 17.03 7.19
N PHE A 394 11.32 17.84 7.49
CA PHE A 394 10.97 19.05 6.73
C PHE A 394 11.29 20.38 7.42
N GLY A 395 11.62 20.37 8.71
CA GLY A 395 11.88 21.57 9.52
C GLY A 395 13.35 21.87 9.77
#